data_AF-A0A521UL29-F1
#
_entry.id   AF-A0A521UL29-F1
#
_cell.length_a   1.000
_cell.length_b   1.000
_cell.length_c   1.000
_cell.angle_alpha   90.00
_cell.angle_beta   90.00
_cell.angle_gamma   90.00
#
_symmetry.space_group_name_H-M   'P 1'
#
loop_
_entity.id
_entity.type
_entity.pdbx_description
1 polymer ?
#
loop_
_entity_poly.entity_id
_entity_poly.type
_entity_poly.pdbx_seq_one_letter_code
_entity_poly.pdbx_strand_id
1 'polypeptide(L)'
;MSNQNGWPPGNGWPPAPGAPPPPSQPQSTPGGFGQAPPTPGGFAPPPQPGYGQGYPPPQPGYGQVPPQPGYGQGYPPPQPGYGQGYPPPQPGYGQAPGYGNPMPPAAPAYSGSSGVSRLAGWGGVVLTLVVVLAVKLVARGAVRGVFDRFGDRPVLSGVTAPLGAVTPRALPPDEQVSAKLDPYITQCLNRFSSSVLRSRRRYLSWTTAVEGPTGRERNVFGLFPVSGNPADCAAAAQRSAQMQPSLPDVEAAAQRYIAALQTVQPVIDQAHAYYSRHNYRDDQMAQGRAMHAPLMQAFHSFEEANRQLSAAVEHHQDLATTQLLARLQSDPSRQFEYRLRSNQRLARQIVNLVDKAQVSNEGFIEGIDPAALLALTGAYEAGIDAMARDAAARPSEAAAVRMYSSYARASDSYLTAAKSFARRLRDHVAYDMRDLEGPFADSHDGTPQKVVREFNDLVRAYNFLF
;
A
#
# COMPACT_ATOMS: atom_id res chain seq x y z
N MET A 1 -42.42 24.76 57.80
CA MET A 1 -41.96 23.96 56.64
C MET A 1 -41.91 24.94 55.47
N SER A 2 -40.92 25.85 55.36
CA SER A 2 -39.50 25.68 54.95
C SER A 2 -39.40 25.27 53.47
N ASN A 3 -38.64 25.86 52.54
CA ASN A 3 -37.71 27.02 52.43
C ASN A 3 -37.45 27.15 50.89
N GLN A 4 -37.56 28.30 50.21
CA GLN A 4 -36.58 29.39 49.99
C GLN A 4 -35.46 29.19 48.92
N ASN A 5 -35.37 30.21 48.03
CA ASN A 5 -34.19 30.85 47.38
C ASN A 5 -33.55 30.17 46.14
N GLY A 6 -33.01 30.83 45.10
CA GLY A 6 -32.63 32.22 44.80
C GLY A 6 -31.63 32.25 43.60
N TRP A 7 -31.64 33.33 42.80
CA TRP A 7 -30.80 33.69 41.61
C TRP A 7 -29.25 33.81 41.90
N PRO A 8 -28.29 34.17 40.97
CA PRO A 8 -28.44 34.98 39.73
C PRO A 8 -27.39 34.70 38.55
N PRO A 9 -26.95 35.65 37.66
CA PRO A 9 -26.86 35.45 36.19
C PRO A 9 -25.47 35.82 35.52
N GLY A 10 -25.39 35.75 34.18
CA GLY A 10 -24.59 36.68 33.33
C GLY A 10 -23.12 36.37 32.99
N ASN A 11 -22.78 36.32 31.69
CA ASN A 11 -21.82 37.23 31.03
C ASN A 11 -21.63 36.87 29.54
N GLY A 12 -22.01 37.81 28.66
CA GLY A 12 -21.71 37.77 27.24
C GLY A 12 -20.37 38.43 26.90
N TRP A 13 -19.83 38.04 25.74
CA TRP A 13 -18.85 38.83 24.97
C TRP A 13 -19.42 39.05 23.55
N PRO A 14 -19.23 40.23 22.95
CA PRO A 14 -19.91 40.64 21.72
C PRO A 14 -19.28 40.03 20.44
N PRO A 15 -20.05 39.84 19.35
CA PRO A 15 -19.46 39.57 18.04
C PRO A 15 -18.86 40.84 17.43
N ALA A 16 -17.69 40.70 16.81
CA ALA A 16 -16.97 41.74 16.10
C ALA A 16 -17.72 42.22 14.83
N PRO A 17 -17.63 43.51 14.46
CA PRO A 17 -18.24 44.04 13.25
C PRO A 17 -17.35 43.79 12.01
N GLY A 18 -17.94 43.33 10.89
CA GLY A 18 -17.28 43.45 9.57
C GLY A 18 -17.39 42.30 8.56
N ALA A 19 -18.53 41.62 8.42
CA ALA A 19 -18.74 40.69 7.29
C ALA A 19 -19.90 41.17 6.39
N PRO A 20 -19.73 41.24 5.06
CA PRO A 20 -20.77 41.69 4.13
C PRO A 20 -21.90 40.65 3.99
N PRO A 21 -23.14 41.07 3.67
CA PRO A 21 -24.27 40.16 3.50
C PRO A 21 -24.12 39.28 2.24
N PRO A 22 -24.63 38.03 2.25
CA PRO A 22 -24.66 37.17 1.07
C PRO A 22 -25.68 37.67 0.03
N PRO A 23 -25.43 37.41 -1.28
CA PRO A 23 -26.30 37.91 -2.34
C PRO A 23 -27.67 37.22 -2.36
N SER A 24 -28.68 38.04 -2.68
CA SER A 24 -30.09 37.72 -2.77
C SER A 24 -30.37 36.70 -3.88
N GLN A 25 -31.13 35.65 -3.56
CA GLN A 25 -31.74 34.78 -4.57
C GLN A 25 -32.90 35.53 -5.27
N PRO A 26 -33.00 35.52 -6.60
CA PRO A 26 -34.18 36.03 -7.27
C PRO A 26 -35.33 35.01 -7.21
N GLN A 27 -36.47 35.51 -6.73
CA GLN A 27 -37.76 34.84 -6.69
C GLN A 27 -38.29 34.50 -8.09
N SER A 28 -38.92 33.34 -8.16
CA SER A 28 -39.70 32.82 -9.27
C SER A 28 -40.94 33.66 -9.56
N THR A 29 -41.24 33.83 -10.85
CA THR A 29 -42.59 34.17 -11.34
C THR A 29 -43.04 33.12 -12.36
N PRO A 30 -44.33 32.73 -12.39
CA PRO A 30 -44.83 31.65 -13.22
C PRO A 30 -45.63 32.17 -14.44
N GLY A 31 -45.46 31.52 -15.59
CA GLY A 31 -46.39 31.69 -16.70
C GLY A 31 -45.91 31.11 -18.03
N GLY A 32 -46.79 30.35 -18.70
CA GLY A 32 -46.78 30.24 -20.16
C GLY A 32 -46.62 28.83 -20.74
N PHE A 33 -47.75 28.18 -20.98
CA PHE A 33 -47.88 27.05 -21.92
C PHE A 33 -47.56 27.51 -23.35
N GLY A 34 -46.85 26.69 -24.14
CA GLY A 34 -46.80 26.88 -25.59
C GLY A 34 -45.63 26.21 -26.31
N GLN A 35 -45.92 25.07 -26.94
CA GLN A 35 -45.40 24.60 -28.23
C GLN A 35 -43.91 24.18 -28.32
N ALA A 36 -43.74 22.90 -28.66
CA ALA A 36 -42.47 22.29 -29.05
C ALA A 36 -42.02 22.78 -30.45
N PRO A 37 -40.74 23.16 -30.63
CA PRO A 37 -40.15 23.30 -31.96
C PRO A 37 -39.54 21.98 -32.46
N PRO A 38 -39.43 21.80 -33.80
CA PRO A 38 -39.15 20.51 -34.44
C PRO A 38 -37.66 20.11 -34.37
N THR A 39 -37.44 18.81 -34.44
CA THR A 39 -36.15 18.13 -34.62
C THR A 39 -35.49 18.52 -35.95
N PRO A 40 -34.22 18.99 -35.96
CA PRO A 40 -33.42 19.06 -37.18
C PRO A 40 -32.93 17.67 -37.59
N GLY A 41 -33.06 17.38 -38.88
CA GLY A 41 -32.82 16.09 -39.51
C GLY A 41 -31.36 15.64 -39.54
N GLY A 42 -31.22 14.36 -39.89
CA GLY A 42 -29.98 13.62 -39.89
C GLY A 42 -28.93 14.14 -40.88
N PHE A 43 -27.67 13.95 -40.47
CA PHE A 43 -26.52 13.96 -41.36
C PHE A 43 -26.12 12.52 -41.65
N ALA A 44 -26.27 12.12 -42.91
CA ALA A 44 -25.67 10.91 -43.46
C ALA A 44 -24.16 11.14 -43.69
N PRO A 45 -23.29 10.16 -43.44
CA PRO A 45 -21.88 10.24 -43.82
C PRO A 45 -21.72 10.11 -45.35
N PRO A 46 -20.68 10.73 -45.95
CA PRO A 46 -20.43 10.67 -47.39
C PRO A 46 -20.02 9.26 -47.87
N PRO A 47 -20.28 8.92 -49.15
CA PRO A 47 -19.99 7.59 -49.70
C PRO A 47 -18.49 7.33 -49.87
N GLN A 48 -18.06 6.12 -49.58
CA GLN A 48 -16.72 5.63 -49.86
C GLN A 48 -16.52 5.35 -51.36
N PRO A 49 -15.35 5.69 -51.96
CA PRO A 49 -15.01 5.24 -53.30
C PRO A 49 -14.71 3.73 -53.31
N GLY A 50 -15.51 2.96 -54.04
CA GLY A 50 -15.25 1.55 -54.33
C GLY A 50 -14.22 1.38 -55.44
N TYR A 51 -13.26 0.49 -55.21
CA TYR A 51 -12.37 -0.02 -56.25
C TYR A 51 -12.27 -1.55 -56.18
N GLY A 52 -12.79 -2.18 -57.23
CA GLY A 52 -12.10 -3.22 -58.00
C GLY A 52 -11.69 -4.52 -57.31
N GLN A 53 -12.48 -5.56 -57.55
CA GLN A 53 -12.04 -6.96 -57.58
C GLN A 53 -10.87 -7.13 -58.56
N GLY A 54 -9.74 -7.64 -58.06
CA GLY A 54 -8.56 -7.99 -58.86
C GLY A 54 -7.91 -9.28 -58.34
N TYR A 55 -7.70 -10.22 -59.24
CA TYR A 55 -7.24 -11.60 -59.02
C TYR A 55 -5.87 -11.72 -58.29
N PRO A 56 -5.62 -12.83 -57.57
CA PRO A 56 -4.35 -13.05 -56.87
C PRO A 56 -3.19 -13.39 -57.84
N PRO A 57 -1.96 -12.91 -57.60
CA PRO A 57 -0.77 -13.40 -58.31
C PRO A 57 -0.34 -14.80 -57.82
N PRO A 58 0.24 -15.64 -58.71
CA PRO A 58 0.59 -17.03 -58.40
C PRO A 58 1.84 -17.18 -57.51
N GLN A 59 1.87 -18.25 -56.72
CA GLN A 59 3.02 -18.68 -55.91
C GLN A 59 4.18 -19.21 -56.77
N PRO A 60 5.44 -18.88 -56.48
CA PRO A 60 6.59 -19.62 -57.00
C PRO A 60 6.80 -20.92 -56.22
N GLY A 61 6.66 -22.05 -56.93
CA GLY A 61 6.91 -23.39 -56.44
C GLY A 61 8.38 -23.76 -56.31
N TYR A 62 8.59 -24.84 -55.54
CA TYR A 62 9.84 -25.51 -55.21
C TYR A 62 10.73 -25.84 -56.43
N GLY A 63 12.03 -25.57 -56.29
CA GLY A 63 13.05 -25.94 -57.29
C GLY A 63 14.46 -26.01 -56.70
N GLN A 64 14.85 -27.24 -56.39
CA GLN A 64 16.18 -27.90 -56.34
C GLN A 64 17.45 -27.14 -55.87
N VAL A 65 18.13 -27.82 -54.94
CA VAL A 65 19.43 -27.54 -54.31
C VAL A 65 20.58 -28.01 -55.19
N PRO A 66 21.63 -27.20 -55.43
CA PRO A 66 22.94 -27.68 -55.90
C PRO A 66 23.89 -27.99 -54.71
N PRO A 67 24.82 -28.97 -54.87
CA PRO A 67 25.51 -29.64 -53.77
C PRO A 67 26.69 -28.87 -53.15
N GLN A 68 26.98 -29.19 -51.88
CA GLN A 68 28.12 -28.70 -51.10
C GLN A 68 29.50 -29.19 -51.61
N PRO A 69 30.56 -28.38 -51.46
CA PRO A 69 31.93 -28.89 -51.38
C PRO A 69 32.33 -29.25 -49.94
N GLY A 70 32.84 -30.46 -49.76
CA GLY A 70 33.24 -31.03 -48.47
C GLY A 70 34.66 -30.66 -47.98
N TYR A 71 34.78 -30.75 -46.66
CA TYR A 71 35.94 -30.98 -45.77
C TYR A 71 37.37 -30.67 -46.23
N GLY A 72 38.01 -29.76 -45.49
CA GLY A 72 39.46 -29.67 -45.34
C GLY A 72 39.86 -29.46 -43.88
N GLN A 73 40.48 -30.47 -43.28
CA GLN A 73 41.20 -30.40 -42.01
C GLN A 73 42.44 -29.50 -42.17
N GLY A 74 42.65 -28.54 -41.26
CA GLY A 74 43.85 -27.70 -41.23
C GLY A 74 44.04 -27.02 -39.87
N TYR A 75 45.16 -27.29 -39.24
CA TYR A 75 45.60 -26.82 -37.91
C TYR A 75 45.70 -25.28 -37.78
N PRO A 76 45.61 -24.73 -36.56
CA PRO A 76 45.57 -23.27 -36.33
C PRO A 76 46.97 -22.61 -36.44
N PRO A 77 47.06 -21.36 -36.93
CA PRO A 77 48.28 -20.55 -36.81
C PRO A 77 48.41 -19.89 -35.41
N PRO A 78 49.64 -19.61 -34.94
CA PRO A 78 49.96 -19.33 -33.54
C PRO A 78 49.70 -17.88 -33.08
N GLN A 79 49.46 -17.71 -31.78
CA GLN A 79 49.38 -16.43 -31.07
C GLN A 79 50.76 -15.78 -30.88
N PRO A 80 50.88 -14.43 -30.93
CA PRO A 80 52.02 -13.72 -30.37
C PRO A 80 51.83 -13.39 -28.87
N GLY A 81 52.72 -13.93 -28.01
CA GLY A 81 53.13 -13.27 -26.74
C GLY A 81 53.95 -12.02 -27.06
N TYR A 82 54.21 -11.04 -26.19
CA TYR A 82 54.70 -11.06 -24.80
C TYR A 82 54.41 -9.70 -24.12
N GLY A 83 54.42 -9.64 -22.78
CA GLY A 83 54.55 -8.38 -22.05
C GLY A 83 54.22 -8.43 -20.55
N GLN A 84 54.98 -9.21 -19.78
CA GLN A 84 54.96 -9.24 -18.31
C GLN A 84 55.59 -7.98 -17.71
N GLY A 85 54.90 -7.30 -16.80
CA GLY A 85 55.45 -6.23 -15.95
C GLY A 85 54.98 -6.42 -14.51
N TYR A 86 55.92 -6.78 -13.62
CA TYR A 86 55.73 -6.87 -12.17
C TYR A 86 55.74 -5.49 -11.52
N PRO A 87 54.90 -5.22 -10.49
CA PRO A 87 55.18 -4.20 -9.48
C PRO A 87 55.86 -4.79 -8.22
N PRO A 88 56.61 -3.96 -7.45
CA PRO A 88 57.54 -4.39 -6.40
C PRO A 88 56.86 -4.78 -5.07
N PRO A 89 57.56 -5.51 -4.17
CA PRO A 89 56.98 -5.96 -2.89
C PRO A 89 57.07 -4.87 -1.81
N GLN A 90 56.03 -4.78 -0.96
CA GLN A 90 56.11 -4.07 0.32
C GLN A 90 56.04 -5.05 1.50
N PRO A 91 56.75 -4.79 2.62
CA PRO A 91 56.91 -5.71 3.74
C PRO A 91 55.68 -5.74 4.66
N GLY A 92 55.32 -6.94 5.14
CA GLY A 92 54.15 -7.17 5.99
C GLY A 92 54.40 -7.09 7.49
N TYR A 93 53.31 -7.08 8.25
CA TYR A 93 53.22 -7.56 9.63
C TYR A 93 51.79 -8.05 9.95
N GLY A 94 51.71 -9.24 10.56
CA GLY A 94 50.72 -9.55 11.62
C GLY A 94 49.42 -10.28 11.25
N GLN A 95 49.36 -11.58 11.57
CA GLN A 95 48.15 -12.44 11.66
C GLN A 95 47.17 -11.93 12.75
N ALA A 96 45.85 -12.21 12.81
CA ALA A 96 45.12 -13.49 12.78
C ALA A 96 43.56 -13.25 12.69
N PRO A 97 42.63 -14.22 12.87
CA PRO A 97 41.70 -14.65 11.82
C PRO A 97 40.18 -14.44 12.08
N GLY A 98 39.35 -14.54 11.04
CA GLY A 98 37.98 -15.08 11.18
C GLY A 98 36.85 -14.42 10.39
N TYR A 99 36.52 -15.02 9.24
CA TYR A 99 35.22 -15.05 8.53
C TYR A 99 34.46 -13.74 8.25
N GLY A 100 34.62 -13.21 7.03
CA GLY A 100 33.66 -12.31 6.37
C GLY A 100 33.30 -12.84 4.98
N ASN A 101 32.02 -13.14 4.76
CA ASN A 101 31.47 -13.45 3.44
C ASN A 101 31.47 -12.19 2.53
N PRO A 102 31.58 -12.34 1.20
CA PRO A 102 31.79 -11.22 0.28
C PRO A 102 30.56 -10.33 0.09
N MET A 103 30.78 -9.00 0.11
CA MET A 103 29.82 -7.96 -0.27
C MET A 103 29.52 -8.00 -1.79
N PRO A 104 28.27 -7.72 -2.21
CA PRO A 104 27.94 -7.52 -3.63
C PRO A 104 28.34 -6.12 -4.12
N PRO A 105 28.54 -5.92 -5.43
CA PRO A 105 29.06 -4.67 -6.00
C PRO A 105 28.05 -3.51 -5.94
N ALA A 106 28.58 -2.31 -5.72
CA ALA A 106 27.85 -1.05 -5.67
C ALA A 106 27.13 -0.71 -6.99
N ALA A 107 25.93 -0.13 -6.89
CA ALA A 107 25.14 0.37 -8.01
C ALA A 107 25.65 1.74 -8.51
N PRO A 108 25.50 2.07 -9.81
CA PRO A 108 25.94 3.36 -10.34
C PRO A 108 24.99 4.50 -9.94
N ALA A 109 25.58 5.69 -9.77
CA ALA A 109 24.92 6.93 -9.41
C ALA A 109 23.86 7.35 -10.45
N TYR A 110 22.71 7.79 -9.96
CA TYR A 110 21.61 8.35 -10.74
C TYR A 110 22.00 9.73 -11.29
N SER A 111 21.86 9.93 -12.61
CA SER A 111 21.96 11.25 -13.23
C SER A 111 20.60 11.95 -13.18
N GLY A 112 20.58 13.14 -12.58
CA GLY A 112 19.37 13.92 -12.36
C GLY A 112 18.68 14.42 -13.63
N SER A 113 17.37 14.58 -13.52
CA SER A 113 16.60 15.52 -14.33
C SER A 113 15.70 16.33 -13.39
N SER A 114 15.67 17.62 -13.65
CA SER A 114 15.08 18.70 -12.85
C SER A 114 13.56 18.62 -12.75
N GLY A 115 13.04 18.77 -11.54
CA GLY A 115 11.63 19.00 -11.26
C GLY A 115 11.30 18.43 -9.88
N VAL A 116 10.84 19.30 -8.98
CA VAL A 116 10.37 19.03 -7.61
C VAL A 116 10.24 17.53 -7.34
N SER A 117 11.20 16.96 -6.61
CA SER A 117 11.17 15.55 -6.21
C SER A 117 10.00 15.36 -5.27
N ARG A 118 8.82 15.09 -5.84
CA ARG A 118 7.77 14.36 -5.11
C ARG A 118 8.50 13.13 -4.58
N LEU A 119 8.75 13.08 -3.27
CA LEU A 119 9.08 11.83 -2.58
C LEU A 119 8.13 10.82 -3.19
N ALA A 120 8.67 9.92 -4.03
CA ALA A 120 7.86 9.14 -4.95
C ALA A 120 6.76 8.50 -4.13
N GLY A 121 5.54 9.01 -4.29
CA GLY A 121 4.50 8.85 -3.29
C GLY A 121 4.41 7.38 -2.94
N TRP A 122 4.46 7.07 -1.66
CA TRP A 122 4.17 5.74 -1.16
C TRP A 122 2.67 5.49 -1.31
N GLY A 123 2.16 5.58 -2.54
CA GLY A 123 0.84 5.12 -2.95
C GLY A 123 0.80 3.61 -2.75
N GLY A 124 0.62 3.21 -1.50
CA GLY A 124 0.86 1.85 -1.06
C GLY A 124 1.50 1.70 0.31
N VAL A 125 1.35 2.63 1.26
CA VAL A 125 1.22 2.19 2.67
C VAL A 125 -0.20 1.65 2.86
N VAL A 126 -0.57 0.60 2.09
CA VAL A 126 -1.47 -0.42 2.61
C VAL A 126 -0.62 -1.21 3.61
N LEU A 127 -0.23 -0.56 4.71
CA LEU A 127 0.25 -1.32 5.85
C LEU A 127 -0.98 -1.94 6.48
N THR A 128 -1.11 -3.22 6.19
CA THR A 128 -1.93 -4.21 6.86
C THR A 128 -2.09 -3.91 8.35
N LEU A 129 -3.12 -3.13 8.72
CA LEU A 129 -3.87 -3.41 9.92
C LEU A 129 -4.79 -4.58 9.57
N VAL A 130 -4.23 -5.78 9.67
CA VAL A 130 -5.09 -6.92 9.97
C VAL A 130 -5.38 -6.79 11.46
N VAL A 131 -6.49 -6.13 11.80
CA VAL A 131 -7.19 -6.54 13.01
C VAL A 131 -7.70 -7.94 12.67
N VAL A 132 -6.89 -8.96 12.96
CA VAL A 132 -7.40 -10.32 13.01
C VAL A 132 -8.44 -10.27 14.10
N LEU A 133 -9.71 -10.27 13.71
CA LEU A 133 -10.80 -10.59 14.57
C LEU A 133 -10.43 -11.89 15.28
N ALA A 134 -10.06 -11.78 16.55
CA ALA A 134 -10.03 -12.85 17.53
C ALA A 134 -11.45 -13.39 17.81
N VAL A 135 -12.27 -13.55 16.76
CA VAL A 135 -13.64 -14.06 16.79
C VAL A 135 -13.81 -15.28 15.87
N LYS A 136 -12.74 -15.77 15.22
CA LYS A 136 -12.80 -17.02 14.45
C LYS A 136 -12.85 -18.31 15.28
N LEU A 137 -13.29 -18.27 16.56
CA LEU A 137 -13.43 -19.48 17.39
C LEU A 137 -14.75 -19.62 18.18
N VAL A 138 -15.86 -18.97 17.78
CA VAL A 138 -17.17 -19.27 18.43
C VAL A 138 -18.31 -19.60 17.46
N ALA A 139 -18.16 -19.39 16.14
CA ALA A 139 -19.28 -19.58 15.20
C ALA A 139 -19.03 -20.62 14.09
N ARG A 140 -18.36 -21.74 14.40
CA ARG A 140 -18.44 -22.95 13.56
C ARG A 140 -18.78 -24.15 14.42
N GLY A 141 -20.06 -24.48 14.47
CA GLY A 141 -20.56 -25.73 15.01
C GLY A 141 -19.94 -26.91 14.25
N ALA A 142 -19.14 -27.68 14.98
CA ALA A 142 -18.78 -29.06 14.65
C ALA A 142 -18.25 -29.72 15.93
N VAL A 143 -19.13 -29.92 16.92
CA VAL A 143 -18.86 -30.89 17.99
C VAL A 143 -19.07 -32.27 17.38
N ARG A 144 -17.98 -32.91 16.93
CA ARG A 144 -17.99 -34.35 16.68
C ARG A 144 -16.67 -34.95 17.17
N GLY A 145 -16.77 -35.61 18.32
CA GLY A 145 -15.93 -36.75 18.68
C GLY A 145 -14.63 -36.46 19.42
N VAL A 146 -14.71 -36.10 20.70
CA VAL A 146 -13.69 -36.47 21.70
C VAL A 146 -14.38 -36.67 23.04
N PHE A 147 -14.85 -37.89 23.34
CA PHE A 147 -15.02 -38.42 24.71
C PHE A 147 -15.25 -39.94 24.62
N ASP A 148 -14.24 -40.66 24.17
CA ASP A 148 -14.07 -42.08 24.51
C ASP A 148 -12.75 -42.19 25.27
N ARG A 149 -12.84 -42.05 26.59
CA ARG A 149 -11.92 -42.50 27.65
C ARG A 149 -12.12 -41.62 28.87
N PHE A 150 -13.12 -41.94 29.69
CA PHE A 150 -13.01 -41.94 31.15
C PHE A 150 -14.13 -42.83 31.67
N GLY A 151 -13.75 -43.98 32.22
CA GLY A 151 -14.65 -44.96 32.80
C GLY A 151 -15.24 -44.51 34.14
N ASP A 152 -16.42 -45.05 34.41
CA ASP A 152 -17.01 -45.36 35.71
C ASP A 152 -16.96 -44.31 36.82
N ARG A 153 -17.97 -43.43 36.86
CA ARG A 153 -18.54 -42.88 38.11
C ARG A 153 -20.07 -42.68 37.97
N PRO A 154 -20.84 -42.85 39.06
CA PRO A 154 -22.30 -42.99 39.01
C PRO A 154 -23.02 -41.71 38.61
N VAL A 155 -24.09 -41.91 37.84
CA VAL A 155 -24.97 -40.91 37.26
C VAL A 155 -25.76 -40.20 38.36
N LEU A 156 -25.47 -38.92 38.60
CA LEU A 156 -26.44 -38.02 39.23
C LEU A 156 -27.42 -37.55 38.16
N SER A 157 -28.56 -38.23 38.10
CA SER A 157 -29.75 -37.77 37.39
C SER A 157 -30.23 -36.46 38.02
N GLY A 158 -30.12 -35.35 37.31
CA GLY A 158 -30.73 -34.10 37.74
C GLY A 158 -30.14 -32.88 37.05
N VAL A 159 -30.97 -32.27 36.18
CA VAL A 159 -30.82 -30.96 35.52
C VAL A 159 -30.37 -31.05 34.06
N THR A 160 -31.30 -31.49 33.21
CA THR A 160 -31.38 -31.01 31.82
C THR A 160 -31.89 -29.57 31.84
N ALA A 161 -31.00 -28.60 32.08
CA ALA A 161 -31.28 -27.22 31.70
C ALA A 161 -31.40 -27.20 30.17
N PRO A 162 -32.48 -26.61 29.59
CA PRO A 162 -32.54 -26.46 28.16
C PRO A 162 -31.35 -25.59 27.74
N LEU A 163 -30.53 -26.10 26.82
CA LEU A 163 -29.56 -25.29 26.10
C LEU A 163 -30.36 -24.23 25.35
N GLY A 164 -30.54 -23.06 25.96
CA GLY A 164 -31.16 -21.91 25.32
C GLY A 164 -30.44 -21.67 24.00
N ALA A 165 -31.21 -21.52 22.92
CA ALA A 165 -30.66 -21.15 21.63
C ALA A 165 -29.81 -19.89 21.81
N VAL A 166 -28.49 -20.01 21.63
CA VAL A 166 -27.59 -18.86 21.60
C VAL A 166 -27.91 -18.13 20.31
N THR A 167 -28.79 -17.13 20.38
CA THR A 167 -29.05 -16.24 19.26
C THR A 167 -27.71 -15.63 18.83
N PRO A 168 -27.30 -15.72 17.54
CA PRO A 168 -26.06 -15.11 17.10
C PRO A 168 -26.07 -13.62 17.45
N ARG A 169 -25.13 -13.19 18.28
CA ARG A 169 -24.98 -11.77 18.61
C ARG A 169 -24.69 -11.02 17.31
N ALA A 170 -25.54 -10.06 16.96
CA ALA A 170 -25.27 -9.17 15.84
C ALA A 170 -23.95 -8.43 16.07
N LEU A 171 -23.10 -8.37 15.05
CA LEU A 171 -21.83 -7.66 15.12
C LEU A 171 -22.10 -6.15 15.35
N PRO A 172 -21.32 -5.47 16.19
CA PRO A 172 -21.33 -4.01 16.26
C PRO A 172 -21.07 -3.37 14.89
N PRO A 173 -21.59 -2.15 14.61
CA PRO A 173 -21.41 -1.50 13.32
C PRO A 173 -19.95 -1.39 12.85
N ASP A 174 -19.01 -1.11 13.77
CA ASP A 174 -17.58 -1.04 13.46
C ASP A 174 -16.98 -2.38 13.02
N GLU A 175 -17.47 -3.48 13.60
CA GLU A 175 -17.06 -4.84 13.23
C GLU A 175 -17.70 -5.28 11.91
N GLN A 176 -18.93 -4.82 11.61
CA GLN A 176 -19.56 -5.07 10.30
C GLN A 176 -18.78 -4.39 9.16
N VAL A 177 -18.40 -3.12 9.34
CA VAL A 177 -17.55 -2.40 8.37
C VAL A 177 -16.22 -3.13 8.20
N SER A 178 -15.54 -3.49 9.30
CA SER A 178 -14.27 -4.23 9.23
C SER A 178 -14.40 -5.57 8.48
N ALA A 179 -15.46 -6.33 8.77
CA ALA A 179 -15.75 -7.59 8.09
C ALA A 179 -16.03 -7.42 6.59
N LYS A 180 -16.70 -6.31 6.21
CA LYS A 180 -16.93 -5.98 4.81
C LYS A 180 -15.64 -5.55 4.09
N LEU A 181 -14.73 -4.85 4.75
CA LEU A 181 -13.48 -4.41 4.12
C LEU A 181 -12.48 -5.58 3.94
N ASP A 182 -12.54 -6.61 4.79
CA ASP A 182 -11.57 -7.72 4.82
C ASP A 182 -11.36 -8.43 3.46
N PRO A 183 -12.38 -8.78 2.66
CA PRO A 183 -12.16 -9.39 1.35
C PRO A 183 -11.45 -8.47 0.35
N TYR A 184 -11.73 -7.16 0.35
CA TYR A 184 -11.03 -6.20 -0.50
C TYR A 184 -9.55 -6.09 -0.11
N ILE A 185 -9.26 -6.10 1.20
CA ILE A 185 -7.89 -6.02 1.71
C ILE A 185 -7.13 -7.31 1.39
N THR A 186 -7.66 -8.47 1.79
CA THR A 186 -6.92 -9.72 1.78
C THR A 186 -6.83 -10.37 0.40
N GLN A 187 -7.89 -10.30 -0.40
CA GLN A 187 -7.96 -10.97 -1.71
C GLN A 187 -7.56 -10.07 -2.87
N CYS A 188 -7.58 -8.73 -2.69
CA CYS A 188 -7.19 -7.78 -3.71
C CYS A 188 -5.88 -7.06 -3.33
N LEU A 189 -5.93 -6.08 -2.41
CA LEU A 189 -4.81 -5.19 -2.14
C LEU A 189 -3.54 -5.93 -1.68
N ASN A 190 -3.66 -6.77 -0.64
CA ASN A 190 -2.52 -7.50 -0.08
C ASN A 190 -1.92 -8.49 -1.09
N ARG A 191 -2.75 -9.04 -1.97
CA ARG A 191 -2.35 -10.08 -2.92
C ARG A 191 -1.64 -9.52 -4.14
N PHE A 192 -2.14 -8.41 -4.71
CA PHE A 192 -1.71 -7.95 -6.03
C PHE A 192 -0.95 -6.62 -6.01
N SER A 193 -1.32 -5.66 -5.15
CA SER A 193 -0.81 -4.29 -5.24
C SER A 193 0.70 -4.21 -5.14
N SER A 194 1.30 -4.82 -4.11
CA SER A 194 2.75 -4.79 -3.94
C SER A 194 3.50 -5.50 -5.07
N SER A 195 2.92 -6.58 -5.62
CA SER A 195 3.52 -7.36 -6.71
C SER A 195 3.59 -6.56 -8.01
N VAL A 196 2.48 -5.93 -8.42
CA VAL A 196 2.42 -5.09 -9.62
C VAL A 196 3.36 -3.88 -9.51
N LEU A 197 3.34 -3.18 -8.36
CA LEU A 197 4.21 -2.02 -8.14
C LEU A 197 5.70 -2.40 -8.12
N ARG A 198 6.05 -3.57 -7.55
CA ARG A 198 7.42 -4.09 -7.61
C ARG A 198 7.83 -4.46 -9.02
N SER A 199 6.93 -5.02 -9.82
CA SER A 199 7.19 -5.34 -11.22
C SER A 199 7.52 -4.08 -12.02
N ARG A 200 6.74 -3.01 -11.87
CA ARG A 200 7.04 -1.70 -12.47
C ARG A 200 8.40 -1.16 -12.03
N ARG A 201 8.68 -1.14 -10.72
CA ARG A 201 9.97 -0.65 -10.20
C ARG A 201 11.15 -1.43 -10.77
N ARG A 202 11.01 -2.75 -10.94
CA ARG A 202 12.03 -3.58 -11.56
C ARG A 202 12.22 -3.25 -13.05
N TYR A 203 11.12 -3.06 -13.77
CA TYR A 203 11.18 -2.64 -15.18
C TYR A 203 11.93 -1.31 -15.32
N LEU A 204 11.53 -0.30 -14.55
CA LEU A 204 12.14 1.03 -14.58
C LEU A 204 13.53 1.11 -13.92
N SER A 205 14.07 0.01 -13.40
CA SER A 205 15.43 0.01 -12.83
C SER A 205 16.53 -0.06 -13.89
N TRP A 206 16.18 -0.24 -15.16
CA TRP A 206 17.13 -0.36 -16.27
C TRP A 206 16.65 0.32 -17.56
N THR A 207 15.47 0.93 -17.54
CA THR A 207 14.87 1.69 -18.63
C THR A 207 14.13 2.91 -18.09
N THR A 208 13.82 3.89 -18.93
CA THR A 208 13.12 5.11 -18.52
C THR A 208 11.62 4.99 -18.83
N ALA A 209 10.80 5.72 -18.06
CA ALA A 209 9.34 5.72 -18.26
C ALA A 209 8.91 6.43 -19.55
N VAL A 210 9.78 7.25 -20.14
CA VAL A 210 9.48 8.08 -21.31
C VAL A 210 10.02 7.43 -22.59
N GLU A 211 11.28 7.01 -22.59
CA GLU A 211 11.95 6.52 -23.80
C GLU A 211 11.78 5.01 -23.96
N GLY A 212 11.65 4.29 -22.84
CA GLY A 212 11.60 2.84 -22.84
C GLY A 212 12.92 2.19 -23.29
N PRO A 213 12.89 0.88 -23.60
CA PRO A 213 14.09 0.11 -23.92
C PRO A 213 14.58 0.45 -25.33
N THR A 214 15.84 0.86 -25.43
CA THR A 214 16.49 1.28 -26.69
C THR A 214 17.15 0.11 -27.42
N GLY A 215 17.53 -0.95 -26.70
CA GLY A 215 18.38 -2.03 -27.20
C GLY A 215 19.88 -1.76 -27.02
N ARG A 216 20.26 -0.65 -26.40
CA ARG A 216 21.66 -0.28 -26.08
C ARG A 216 21.99 -0.44 -24.59
N GLU A 217 21.07 -0.97 -23.80
CA GLU A 217 21.24 -1.14 -22.37
C GLU A 217 22.37 -2.12 -22.06
N ARG A 218 23.27 -1.74 -21.14
CA ARG A 218 24.32 -2.66 -20.66
C ARG A 218 23.74 -3.87 -19.94
N ASN A 219 22.68 -3.65 -19.17
CA ASN A 219 21.99 -4.67 -18.39
C ASN A 219 20.50 -4.60 -18.67
N VAL A 220 19.90 -5.73 -19.07
CA VAL A 220 18.45 -5.88 -19.23
C VAL A 220 17.95 -6.77 -18.10
N PHE A 221 17.30 -6.16 -17.12
CA PHE A 221 16.86 -6.86 -15.91
C PHE A 221 15.43 -7.41 -15.98
N GLY A 222 14.67 -7.02 -17.02
CA GLY A 222 13.27 -7.39 -17.20
C GLY A 222 12.36 -6.82 -16.10
N LEU A 223 11.35 -7.57 -15.72
CA LEU A 223 10.37 -7.25 -14.68
C LEU A 223 9.99 -8.52 -13.92
N PHE A 224 9.29 -8.39 -12.80
CA PHE A 224 8.81 -9.54 -12.04
C PHE A 224 7.44 -10.02 -12.55
N PRO A 225 7.17 -11.33 -12.56
CA PRO A 225 5.82 -11.82 -12.85
C PRO A 225 4.88 -11.47 -11.68
N VAL A 226 3.59 -11.42 -11.97
CA VAL A 226 2.55 -11.22 -10.94
C VAL A 226 1.81 -12.54 -10.77
N SER A 227 1.91 -13.12 -9.57
CA SER A 227 1.29 -14.40 -9.24
C SER A 227 -0.15 -14.21 -8.73
N GLY A 228 -0.99 -15.21 -8.97
CA GLY A 228 -2.40 -15.24 -8.52
C GLY A 228 -3.38 -14.97 -9.65
N ASN A 229 -4.66 -15.23 -9.37
CA ASN A 229 -5.74 -15.09 -10.34
C ASN A 229 -6.61 -13.87 -10.00
N PRO A 230 -6.72 -12.85 -10.87
CA PRO A 230 -7.57 -11.68 -10.64
C PRO A 230 -9.05 -12.04 -10.42
N ALA A 231 -9.50 -13.18 -10.96
CA ALA A 231 -10.84 -13.68 -10.72
C ALA A 231 -11.10 -13.98 -9.23
N ASP A 232 -10.08 -14.34 -8.45
CA ASP A 232 -10.21 -14.55 -6.99
C ASP A 232 -10.58 -13.23 -6.29
N CYS A 233 -9.88 -12.14 -6.65
CA CYS A 233 -10.17 -10.79 -6.15
C CYS A 233 -11.57 -10.36 -6.60
N ALA A 234 -11.92 -10.55 -7.87
CA ALA A 234 -13.23 -10.19 -8.41
C ALA A 234 -14.37 -10.90 -7.68
N ALA A 235 -14.26 -12.21 -7.47
CA ALA A 235 -15.27 -13.00 -6.76
C ALA A 235 -15.36 -12.61 -5.27
N ALA A 236 -14.23 -12.30 -4.63
CA ALA A 236 -14.21 -11.83 -3.24
C ALA A 236 -14.88 -10.46 -3.08
N ALA A 237 -14.57 -9.53 -3.97
CA ALA A 237 -15.19 -8.20 -4.00
C ALA A 237 -16.71 -8.29 -4.26
N GLN A 238 -17.14 -9.14 -5.20
CA GLN A 238 -18.57 -9.36 -5.45
C GLN A 238 -19.30 -9.90 -4.23
N ARG A 239 -18.73 -10.87 -3.52
CA ARG A 239 -19.30 -11.38 -2.25
C ARG A 239 -19.36 -10.28 -1.19
N SER A 240 -18.31 -9.48 -1.06
CA SER A 240 -18.29 -8.37 -0.10
C SER A 240 -19.29 -7.25 -0.42
N ALA A 241 -19.53 -6.98 -1.70
CA ALA A 241 -20.55 -6.01 -2.12
C ALA A 241 -21.96 -6.39 -1.64
N GLN A 242 -22.24 -7.69 -1.45
CA GLN A 242 -23.52 -8.18 -0.91
C GLN A 242 -23.62 -8.10 0.63
N MET A 243 -22.51 -7.78 1.32
CA MET A 243 -22.50 -7.63 2.78
C MET A 243 -23.00 -6.24 3.20
N GLN A 244 -23.65 -6.17 4.35
CA GLN A 244 -24.00 -4.90 5.00
C GLN A 244 -22.85 -4.39 5.90
N PRO A 245 -22.73 -3.07 6.11
CA PRO A 245 -23.47 -1.98 5.44
C PRO A 245 -23.00 -1.79 3.98
N SER A 246 -23.78 -1.15 3.09
CA SER A 246 -23.25 -0.78 1.77
C SER A 246 -22.19 0.31 1.90
N LEU A 247 -21.07 0.16 1.18
CA LEU A 247 -19.97 1.12 1.12
C LEU A 247 -19.71 1.46 -0.37
N PRO A 248 -20.56 2.31 -0.98
CA PRO A 248 -20.63 2.44 -2.43
C PRO A 248 -19.35 2.99 -3.07
N ASP A 249 -18.61 3.82 -2.34
CA ASP A 249 -17.31 4.35 -2.75
C ASP A 249 -16.22 3.25 -2.79
N VAL A 250 -16.17 2.37 -1.79
CA VAL A 250 -15.27 1.21 -1.77
C VAL A 250 -15.65 0.23 -2.88
N GLU A 251 -16.95 -0.06 -3.04
CA GLU A 251 -17.47 -0.97 -4.05
C GLU A 251 -17.13 -0.49 -5.47
N ALA A 252 -17.33 0.81 -5.75
CA ALA A 252 -16.97 1.41 -7.04
C ALA A 252 -15.45 1.43 -7.26
N ALA A 253 -14.65 1.77 -6.24
CA ALA A 253 -13.19 1.77 -6.35
C ALA A 253 -12.64 0.35 -6.58
N ALA A 254 -13.24 -0.67 -5.94
CA ALA A 254 -12.87 -2.06 -6.13
C ALA A 254 -13.14 -2.53 -7.56
N GLN A 255 -14.24 -2.14 -8.17
CA GLN A 255 -14.53 -2.45 -9.58
C GLN A 255 -13.46 -1.86 -10.53
N ARG A 256 -13.07 -0.60 -10.31
CA ARG A 256 -11.98 0.03 -11.09
C ARG A 256 -10.65 -0.71 -10.90
N TYR A 257 -10.33 -1.08 -9.66
CA TYR A 257 -9.14 -1.86 -9.32
C TYR A 257 -9.12 -3.21 -10.04
N ILE A 258 -10.22 -3.96 -10.01
CA ILE A 258 -10.34 -5.26 -10.65
C ILE A 258 -10.15 -5.15 -12.17
N ALA A 259 -10.79 -4.17 -12.80
CA ALA A 259 -10.65 -3.94 -14.24
C ALA A 259 -9.19 -3.60 -14.62
N ALA A 260 -8.54 -2.74 -13.84
CA ALA A 260 -7.14 -2.41 -14.05
C ALA A 260 -6.21 -3.61 -13.80
N LEU A 261 -6.48 -4.43 -12.78
CA LEU A 261 -5.72 -5.64 -12.46
C LEU A 261 -5.82 -6.69 -13.59
N GLN A 262 -7.03 -6.92 -14.10
CA GLN A 262 -7.29 -7.83 -15.22
C GLN A 262 -6.61 -7.37 -16.52
N THR A 263 -6.38 -6.05 -16.65
CA THR A 263 -5.68 -5.47 -17.80
C THR A 263 -4.16 -5.54 -17.64
N VAL A 264 -3.63 -5.20 -16.47
CA VAL A 264 -2.18 -5.06 -16.26
C VAL A 264 -1.46 -6.41 -16.17
N GLN A 265 -2.07 -7.43 -15.56
CA GLN A 265 -1.38 -8.70 -15.34
C GLN A 265 -1.01 -9.42 -16.65
N PRO A 266 -1.89 -9.57 -17.66
CA PRO A 266 -1.51 -10.19 -18.94
C PRO A 266 -0.35 -9.46 -19.65
N VAL A 267 -0.33 -8.12 -19.56
CA VAL A 267 0.72 -7.29 -20.18
C VAL A 267 2.06 -7.49 -19.46
N ILE A 268 2.03 -7.58 -18.12
CA ILE A 268 3.21 -7.94 -17.33
C ILE A 268 3.70 -9.34 -17.70
N ASP A 269 2.81 -10.33 -17.80
CA ASP A 269 3.17 -11.71 -18.09
C ASP A 269 3.79 -11.85 -19.49
N GLN A 270 3.25 -11.13 -20.48
CA GLN A 270 3.81 -11.06 -21.84
C GLN A 270 5.23 -10.46 -21.82
N ALA A 271 5.40 -9.31 -21.16
CA ALA A 271 6.69 -8.66 -21.06
C ALA A 271 7.70 -9.52 -20.28
N HIS A 272 7.26 -10.14 -19.18
CA HIS A 272 8.09 -11.04 -18.39
C HIS A 272 8.58 -12.22 -19.23
N ALA A 273 7.70 -12.87 -20.00
CA ALA A 273 8.07 -13.97 -20.88
C ALA A 273 9.11 -13.54 -21.94
N TYR A 274 8.95 -12.36 -22.53
CA TYR A 274 9.89 -11.81 -23.52
C TYR A 274 11.29 -11.58 -22.92
N TYR A 275 11.37 -10.88 -21.78
CA TYR A 275 12.66 -10.57 -21.17
C TYR A 275 13.33 -11.79 -20.53
N SER A 276 12.56 -12.67 -19.87
CA SER A 276 13.10 -13.88 -19.21
C SER A 276 13.65 -14.90 -20.20
N ARG A 277 13.10 -14.97 -21.42
CA ARG A 277 13.59 -15.84 -22.50
C ARG A 277 14.72 -15.21 -23.32
N HIS A 278 15.11 -13.99 -22.99
CA HIS A 278 16.11 -13.22 -23.74
C HIS A 278 15.76 -12.96 -25.21
N ASN A 279 14.49 -13.02 -25.60
CA ASN A 279 14.03 -12.78 -26.97
C ASN A 279 14.43 -11.40 -27.52
N TYR A 280 14.71 -10.45 -26.62
CA TYR A 280 15.25 -9.13 -26.98
C TYR A 280 16.61 -9.18 -27.70
N ARG A 281 17.35 -10.29 -27.56
CA ARG A 281 18.60 -10.52 -28.28
C ARG A 281 18.35 -10.96 -29.73
N ASP A 282 17.21 -11.60 -29.98
CA ASP A 282 16.87 -12.16 -31.28
C ASP A 282 16.24 -11.13 -32.20
N ASP A 283 15.46 -10.21 -31.63
CA ASP A 283 14.69 -9.19 -32.38
C ASP A 283 15.26 -7.77 -32.25
N GLN A 284 16.48 -7.64 -31.73
CA GLN A 284 17.14 -6.34 -31.48
C GLN A 284 16.25 -5.37 -30.66
N MET A 285 15.58 -5.89 -29.63
CA MET A 285 14.66 -5.17 -28.75
C MET A 285 13.37 -4.64 -29.45
N ALA A 286 13.00 -5.17 -30.62
CA ALA A 286 11.84 -4.69 -31.37
C ALA A 286 10.52 -4.85 -30.59
N GLN A 287 10.24 -6.04 -30.05
CA GLN A 287 9.05 -6.29 -29.26
C GLN A 287 9.11 -5.56 -27.91
N GLY A 288 10.30 -5.44 -27.30
CA GLY A 288 10.49 -4.65 -26.07
C GLY A 288 10.09 -3.18 -26.25
N ARG A 289 10.48 -2.57 -27.37
CA ARG A 289 10.04 -1.21 -27.75
C ARG A 289 8.54 -1.14 -27.97
N ALA A 290 7.98 -2.09 -28.71
CA ALA A 290 6.55 -2.12 -29.01
C ALA A 290 5.66 -2.30 -27.77
N MET A 291 6.11 -3.07 -26.78
CA MET A 291 5.36 -3.31 -25.53
C MET A 291 5.48 -2.17 -24.52
N HIS A 292 6.44 -1.24 -24.68
CA HIS A 292 6.72 -0.22 -23.67
C HIS A 292 5.51 0.68 -23.38
N ALA A 293 4.93 1.31 -24.41
CA ALA A 293 3.81 2.23 -24.22
C ALA A 293 2.55 1.53 -23.62
N PRO A 294 2.11 0.36 -24.12
CA PRO A 294 1.04 -0.40 -23.47
C PRO A 294 1.32 -0.78 -22.02
N LEU A 295 2.56 -1.21 -21.71
CA LEU A 295 2.96 -1.58 -20.35
C LEU A 295 2.94 -0.38 -19.41
N MET A 296 3.44 0.77 -19.84
CA MET A 296 3.42 2.01 -19.05
C MET A 296 1.99 2.51 -18.81
N GLN A 297 1.12 2.43 -19.82
CA GLN A 297 -0.29 2.78 -19.66
C GLN A 297 -1.00 1.85 -18.68
N ALA A 298 -0.78 0.54 -18.78
CA ALA A 298 -1.40 -0.43 -17.88
C ALA A 298 -0.92 -0.25 -16.43
N PHE A 299 0.37 0.01 -16.22
CA PHE A 299 0.89 0.36 -14.89
C PHE A 299 0.27 1.64 -14.33
N HIS A 300 0.13 2.68 -15.15
CA HIS A 300 -0.48 3.94 -14.72
C HIS A 300 -1.94 3.77 -14.28
N SER A 301 -2.75 3.09 -15.11
CA SER A 301 -4.15 2.81 -14.79
C SER A 301 -4.30 1.96 -13.53
N PHE A 302 -3.43 0.95 -13.34
CA PHE A 302 -3.42 0.16 -12.12
C PHE A 302 -3.04 0.98 -10.89
N GLU A 303 -2.00 1.80 -10.98
CA GLU A 303 -1.57 2.66 -9.86
C GLU A 303 -2.65 3.62 -9.41
N GLU A 304 -3.37 4.23 -10.35
CA GLU A 304 -4.48 5.10 -10.04
C GLU A 304 -5.60 4.35 -9.32
N ALA A 305 -6.03 3.21 -9.87
CA ALA A 305 -7.08 2.39 -9.25
C ALA A 305 -6.65 1.84 -7.88
N ASN A 306 -5.38 1.47 -7.73
CA ASN A 306 -4.79 1.06 -6.45
C ASN A 306 -4.86 2.17 -5.41
N ARG A 307 -4.48 3.41 -5.77
CA ARG A 307 -4.59 4.55 -4.85
C ARG A 307 -6.03 4.81 -4.44
N GLN A 308 -6.96 4.80 -5.41
CA GLN A 308 -8.39 5.04 -5.14
C GLN A 308 -8.99 3.98 -4.19
N LEU A 309 -8.74 2.70 -4.45
CA LEU A 309 -9.24 1.62 -3.58
C LEU A 309 -8.60 1.68 -2.19
N SER A 310 -7.29 1.88 -2.11
CA SER A 310 -6.58 1.97 -0.82
C SER A 310 -7.12 3.12 0.03
N ALA A 311 -7.32 4.30 -0.57
CA ALA A 311 -7.86 5.47 0.12
C ALA A 311 -9.30 5.27 0.60
N ALA A 312 -10.16 4.66 -0.23
CA ALA A 312 -11.54 4.37 0.16
C ALA A 312 -11.60 3.37 1.33
N VAL A 313 -10.81 2.29 1.27
CA VAL A 313 -10.72 1.31 2.36
C VAL A 313 -10.21 1.97 3.64
N GLU A 314 -9.14 2.75 3.56
CA GLU A 314 -8.57 3.44 4.72
C GLU A 314 -9.57 4.41 5.37
N HIS A 315 -10.29 5.19 4.58
CA HIS A 315 -11.33 6.10 5.08
C HIS A 315 -12.36 5.37 5.96
N HIS A 316 -12.88 4.24 5.50
CA HIS A 316 -13.88 3.47 6.25
C HIS A 316 -13.28 2.71 7.43
N GLN A 317 -12.01 2.28 7.35
CA GLN A 317 -11.30 1.71 8.49
C GLN A 317 -11.12 2.75 9.61
N ASP A 318 -10.82 4.01 9.27
CA ASP A 318 -10.67 5.09 10.25
C ASP A 318 -11.99 5.46 10.93
N LEU A 319 -13.09 5.48 10.17
CA LEU A 319 -14.44 5.68 10.72
C LEU A 319 -14.82 4.54 11.68
N ALA A 320 -14.62 3.29 11.26
CA ALA A 320 -14.89 2.12 12.11
C ALA A 320 -14.01 2.12 13.37
N THR A 321 -12.73 2.46 13.23
CA THR A 321 -11.80 2.58 14.36
C THR A 321 -12.25 3.66 15.35
N THR A 322 -12.77 4.78 14.85
CA THR A 322 -13.29 5.86 15.70
C THR A 322 -14.51 5.40 16.50
N GLN A 323 -15.45 4.69 15.87
CA GLN A 323 -16.61 4.12 16.56
C GLN A 323 -16.22 3.07 17.60
N LEU A 324 -15.29 2.17 17.25
CA LEU A 324 -14.74 1.18 18.17
C LEU A 324 -14.12 1.86 19.40
N LEU A 325 -13.30 2.88 19.19
CA LEU A 325 -12.64 3.61 20.28
C LEU A 325 -13.64 4.31 21.20
N ALA A 326 -14.67 4.96 20.66
CA ALA A 326 -15.72 5.59 21.49
C ALA A 326 -16.44 4.55 22.37
N ARG A 327 -16.71 3.36 21.81
CA ARG A 327 -17.35 2.26 22.52
C ARG A 327 -16.45 1.68 23.61
N LEU A 328 -15.17 1.45 23.31
CA LEU A 328 -14.18 1.00 24.29
C LEU A 328 -13.95 2.04 25.40
N GLN A 329 -13.94 3.32 25.05
CA GLN A 329 -13.79 4.41 26.01
C GLN A 329 -14.92 4.41 27.04
N SER A 330 -16.13 4.05 26.63
CA SER A 330 -17.31 3.96 27.52
C SER A 330 -17.33 2.73 28.42
N ASP A 331 -16.42 1.77 28.22
CA ASP A 331 -16.34 0.52 28.99
C ASP A 331 -15.13 0.57 29.95
N PRO A 332 -15.34 0.78 31.27
CA PRO A 332 -14.25 0.83 32.24
C PRO A 332 -13.40 -0.45 32.30
N SER A 333 -13.97 -1.60 31.94
CA SER A 333 -13.25 -2.89 31.96
C SER A 333 -12.30 -3.06 30.78
N ARG A 334 -12.49 -2.29 29.70
CA ARG A 334 -11.70 -2.39 28.46
C ARG A 334 -10.74 -1.22 28.26
N GLN A 335 -10.44 -0.47 29.32
CA GLN A 335 -9.62 0.72 29.22
C GLN A 335 -8.16 0.45 28.83
N PHE A 336 -7.63 -0.74 29.10
CA PHE A 336 -6.29 -1.11 28.62
C PHE A 336 -6.30 -1.30 27.10
N GLU A 337 -7.29 -2.03 26.57
CA GLU A 337 -7.49 -2.21 25.13
C GLU A 337 -7.76 -0.89 24.41
N TYR A 338 -8.60 -0.03 24.98
CA TYR A 338 -8.85 1.33 24.49
C TYR A 338 -7.54 2.08 24.26
N ARG A 339 -6.63 2.06 25.26
CA ARG A 339 -5.35 2.77 25.17
C ARG A 339 -4.43 2.22 24.10
N LEU A 340 -4.28 0.90 24.02
CA LEU A 340 -3.49 0.25 22.97
C LEU A 340 -3.97 0.68 21.57
N ARG A 341 -5.29 0.61 21.34
CA ARG A 341 -5.90 0.97 20.05
C ARG A 341 -5.87 2.46 19.76
N SER A 342 -6.06 3.30 20.78
CA SER A 342 -5.98 4.76 20.62
C SER A 342 -4.57 5.17 20.23
N ASN A 343 -3.55 4.55 20.84
CA ASN A 343 -2.15 4.82 20.51
C ASN A 343 -1.81 4.36 19.08
N GLN A 344 -2.30 3.21 18.64
CA GLN A 344 -2.17 2.76 17.25
C GLN A 344 -2.79 3.76 16.25
N ARG A 345 -3.98 4.29 16.55
CA ARG A 345 -4.62 5.30 15.69
C ARG A 345 -3.76 6.56 15.57
N LEU A 346 -3.21 7.04 16.68
CA LEU A 346 -2.31 8.21 16.67
C LEU A 346 -1.05 7.94 15.84
N ALA A 347 -0.44 6.77 15.97
CA ALA A 347 0.71 6.39 15.15
C ALA A 347 0.38 6.40 13.66
N ARG A 348 -0.78 5.86 13.26
CA ARG A 348 -1.26 5.91 11.88
C ARG A 348 -1.42 7.35 11.38
N GLN A 349 -2.01 8.22 12.19
CA GLN A 349 -2.19 9.64 11.82
C GLN A 349 -0.84 10.36 11.62
N ILE A 350 0.16 10.06 12.44
CA ILE A 350 1.51 10.62 12.30
C ILE A 350 2.13 10.17 10.97
N VAL A 351 2.19 8.86 10.68
CA VAL A 351 2.81 8.38 9.43
C VAL A 351 2.06 8.86 8.20
N ASN A 352 0.72 8.96 8.26
CA ASN A 352 -0.09 9.48 7.15
C ASN A 352 0.14 10.97 6.89
N LEU A 353 0.49 11.75 7.93
CA LEU A 353 0.90 13.13 7.75
C LEU A 353 2.32 13.20 7.17
N VAL A 354 3.25 12.38 7.68
CA VAL A 354 4.63 12.30 7.15
C VAL A 354 4.67 11.86 5.69
N ASP A 355 3.79 10.96 5.25
CA ASP A 355 3.71 10.53 3.85
C ASP A 355 3.25 11.63 2.88
N LYS A 356 2.53 12.64 3.39
CA LYS A 356 2.12 13.81 2.62
C LYS A 356 3.21 14.87 2.50
N ALA A 357 4.26 14.76 3.29
CA ALA A 357 5.38 15.69 3.26
C ALA A 357 6.07 15.64 1.90
N GLN A 358 6.53 16.80 1.44
CA GLN A 358 7.38 16.94 0.27
C GLN A 358 8.75 17.44 0.73
N VAL A 359 9.78 17.16 -0.06
CA VAL A 359 11.11 17.74 0.16
C VAL A 359 11.39 18.68 -1.00
N SER A 360 11.64 19.96 -0.70
CA SER A 360 12.01 20.96 -1.69
C SER A 360 13.36 20.62 -2.33
N ASN A 361 13.71 21.28 -3.43
CA ASN A 361 15.02 21.06 -4.08
C ASN A 361 16.18 21.52 -3.18
N GLU A 362 15.89 22.42 -2.24
CA GLU A 362 16.80 22.94 -1.23
C GLU A 362 16.86 22.04 0.02
N GLY A 363 16.12 20.93 0.04
CA GLY A 363 16.17 19.93 1.10
C GLY A 363 15.24 20.22 2.28
N PHE A 364 14.28 21.14 2.18
CA PHE A 364 13.36 21.45 3.28
C PHE A 364 12.07 20.63 3.21
N ILE A 365 11.51 20.30 4.38
CA ILE A 365 10.21 19.62 4.46
C ILE A 365 9.09 20.63 4.23
N GLU A 366 8.20 20.35 3.29
CA GLU A 366 7.06 21.19 2.90
C GLU A 366 5.76 20.38 2.79
N GLY A 367 4.63 21.07 2.61
CA GLY A 367 3.34 20.45 2.30
C GLY A 367 2.57 19.89 3.51
N ILE A 368 3.09 20.05 4.73
CA ILE A 368 2.44 19.62 5.98
C ILE A 368 2.52 20.69 7.05
N ASP A 369 1.51 20.73 7.93
CA ASP A 369 1.46 21.67 9.06
C ASP A 369 2.36 21.18 10.22
N PRO A 370 3.41 21.92 10.59
CA PRO A 370 4.26 21.58 11.72
C PRO A 370 3.51 21.50 13.06
N ALA A 371 2.50 22.36 13.26
CA ALA A 371 1.74 22.39 14.50
C ALA A 371 0.88 21.12 14.65
N ALA A 372 0.20 20.71 13.57
CA ALA A 372 -0.56 19.46 13.55
C ALA A 372 0.32 18.24 13.83
N LEU A 373 1.52 18.16 13.24
CA LEU A 373 2.42 17.04 13.47
C LEU A 373 2.96 17.01 14.91
N LEU A 374 3.34 18.16 15.46
CA LEU A 374 3.79 18.28 16.85
C LEU A 374 2.67 17.88 17.83
N ALA A 375 1.43 18.32 17.57
CA ALA A 375 0.28 17.97 18.40
C ALA A 375 0.00 16.46 18.38
N LEU A 376 0.01 15.81 17.21
CA LEU A 376 -0.14 14.36 17.09
C LEU A 376 0.98 13.60 17.80
N THR A 377 2.22 14.04 17.63
CA THR A 377 3.40 13.42 18.28
C THR A 377 3.32 13.54 19.80
N GLY A 378 2.91 14.70 20.33
CA GLY A 378 2.71 14.90 21.76
C GLY A 378 1.55 14.06 22.33
N ALA A 379 0.44 13.93 21.59
CA ALA A 379 -0.65 13.06 21.98
C ALA A 379 -0.25 11.57 22.02
N TYR A 380 0.57 11.14 21.06
CA TYR A 380 1.12 9.79 21.01
C TYR A 380 2.07 9.51 22.19
N GLU A 381 2.96 10.45 22.51
CA GLU A 381 3.82 10.38 23.71
C GLU A 381 3.00 10.25 25.00
N ALA A 382 2.02 11.12 25.20
CA ALA A 382 1.13 11.05 26.37
C ALA A 382 0.39 9.70 26.46
N GLY A 383 0.06 9.12 25.30
CA GLY A 383 -0.53 7.78 25.18
C GLY A 383 0.42 6.67 25.64
N ILE A 384 1.69 6.72 25.23
CA ILE A 384 2.74 5.78 25.68
C ILE A 384 2.93 5.88 27.19
N ASP A 385 3.06 7.09 27.71
CA ASP A 385 3.23 7.32 29.15
C ASP A 385 2.04 6.82 29.96
N ALA A 386 0.82 7.01 29.44
CA ALA A 386 -0.39 6.47 30.06
C ALA A 386 -0.36 4.94 30.09
N MET A 387 -0.07 4.29 28.96
CA MET A 387 0.04 2.82 28.91
C MET A 387 1.10 2.28 29.88
N ALA A 388 2.24 2.95 30.02
CA ALA A 388 3.28 2.57 30.98
C ALA A 388 2.78 2.68 32.43
N ARG A 389 2.12 3.79 32.80
CA ARG A 389 1.49 3.96 34.13
C ARG A 389 0.43 2.89 34.40
N ASP A 390 -0.39 2.57 33.40
CA ASP A 390 -1.44 1.57 33.53
C ASP A 390 -0.90 0.16 33.70
N ALA A 391 0.14 -0.20 32.95
CA ALA A 391 0.80 -1.48 33.08
C ALA A 391 1.46 -1.65 34.46
N ALA A 392 2.02 -0.57 35.02
CA ALA A 392 2.56 -0.57 36.38
C ALA A 392 1.46 -0.70 37.45
N ALA A 393 0.32 -0.03 37.27
CA ALA A 393 -0.81 -0.08 38.20
C ALA A 393 -1.58 -1.41 38.13
N ARG A 394 -1.60 -2.08 36.97
CA ARG A 394 -2.36 -3.31 36.69
C ARG A 394 -1.48 -4.35 36.01
N PRO A 395 -0.49 -4.91 36.73
CA PRO A 395 0.52 -5.79 36.15
C PRO A 395 -0.08 -7.10 35.60
N SER A 396 -1.18 -7.60 36.16
CA SER A 396 -1.86 -8.80 35.66
C SER A 396 -2.57 -8.57 34.31
N GLU A 397 -3.21 -7.42 34.11
CA GLU A 397 -3.80 -7.04 32.82
C GLU A 397 -2.73 -6.87 31.74
N ALA A 398 -1.61 -6.23 32.09
CA ALA A 398 -0.48 -6.07 31.17
C ALA A 398 0.18 -7.41 30.83
N ALA A 399 0.34 -8.31 31.82
CA ALA A 399 0.89 -9.65 31.61
C ALA A 399 -0.01 -10.55 30.75
N ALA A 400 -1.33 -10.30 30.75
CA ALA A 400 -2.28 -11.00 29.88
C ALA A 400 -2.14 -10.59 28.40
N VAL A 401 -1.55 -9.42 28.12
CA VAL A 401 -1.28 -8.97 26.75
C VAL A 401 0.04 -9.55 26.26
N ARG A 402 -0.07 -10.49 25.32
CA ARG A 402 1.07 -11.18 24.73
C ARG A 402 2.04 -10.16 24.12
N MET A 403 3.34 -10.32 24.34
CA MET A 403 4.37 -9.46 23.75
C MET A 403 4.22 -7.95 24.05
N TYR A 404 3.50 -7.55 25.11
CA TYR A 404 3.33 -6.13 25.48
C TYR A 404 4.66 -5.37 25.58
N SER A 405 5.69 -5.97 26.19
CA SER A 405 7.02 -5.35 26.30
C SER A 405 7.70 -5.08 24.96
N SER A 406 7.42 -5.88 23.94
CA SER A 406 7.93 -5.64 22.58
C SER A 406 7.17 -4.52 21.89
N TYR A 407 5.86 -4.46 22.11
CA TYR A 407 5.02 -3.37 21.64
C TYR A 407 5.39 -2.02 22.27
N ALA A 408 5.62 -1.99 23.59
CA ALA A 408 6.05 -0.79 24.30
C ALA A 408 7.37 -0.25 23.73
N ARG A 409 8.39 -1.12 23.59
CA ARG A 409 9.68 -0.74 22.98
C ARG A 409 9.54 -0.23 21.55
N ALA A 410 8.74 -0.89 20.71
CA ALA A 410 8.49 -0.42 19.35
C ALA A 410 7.76 0.94 19.33
N SER A 411 6.90 1.18 20.32
CA SER A 411 6.21 2.46 20.49
C SER A 411 7.19 3.59 20.81
N ASP A 412 8.18 3.35 21.67
CA ASP A 412 9.25 4.31 22.00
C ASP A 412 10.17 4.60 20.81
N SER A 413 10.57 3.56 20.07
CA SER A 413 11.39 3.73 18.85
C SER A 413 10.67 4.58 17.80
N TYR A 414 9.37 4.29 17.58
CA TYR A 414 8.54 5.08 16.68
C TYR A 414 8.36 6.52 17.17
N LEU A 415 8.11 6.73 18.45
CA LEU A 415 8.03 8.07 19.04
C LEU A 415 9.32 8.87 18.80
N THR A 416 10.47 8.22 18.98
CA THR A 416 11.78 8.85 18.76
C THR A 416 11.96 9.29 17.31
N ALA A 417 11.60 8.43 16.35
CA ALA A 417 11.64 8.79 14.93
C ALA A 417 10.67 9.94 14.58
N ALA A 418 9.42 9.86 15.05
CA ALA A 418 8.41 10.88 14.83
C ALA A 418 8.85 12.24 15.40
N LYS A 419 9.39 12.26 16.62
CA LYS A 419 9.94 13.48 17.25
C LYS A 419 11.11 14.07 16.46
N SER A 420 12.03 13.24 15.97
CA SER A 420 13.15 13.73 15.16
C SER A 420 12.69 14.36 13.85
N PHE A 421 11.71 13.75 13.18
CA PHE A 421 11.12 14.34 11.98
C PHE A 421 10.37 15.65 12.29
N ALA A 422 9.56 15.66 13.35
CA ALA A 422 8.81 16.85 13.77
C ALA A 422 9.72 18.01 14.17
N ARG A 423 10.85 17.76 14.84
CA ARG A 423 11.87 18.78 15.15
C ARG A 423 12.50 19.33 13.87
N ARG A 424 12.90 18.47 12.94
CA ARG A 424 13.49 18.90 11.66
C ARG A 424 12.54 19.82 10.88
N LEU A 425 11.26 19.47 10.82
CA LEU A 425 10.21 20.29 10.20
C LEU A 425 10.04 21.64 10.93
N ARG A 426 9.89 21.62 12.26
CA ARG A 426 9.70 22.82 13.09
C ARG A 426 10.89 23.77 13.00
N ASP A 427 12.10 23.22 13.09
CA ASP A 427 13.36 23.96 13.12
C ASP A 427 13.86 24.32 11.72
N HIS A 428 13.10 23.96 10.67
CA HIS A 428 13.38 24.25 9.28
C HIS A 428 14.80 23.83 8.86
N VAL A 429 15.20 22.61 9.24
CA VAL A 429 16.55 22.08 8.99
C VAL A 429 16.57 21.30 7.67
N ALA A 430 17.38 21.76 6.71
CA ALA A 430 17.53 21.12 5.40
C ALA A 430 18.17 19.73 5.51
N TYR A 431 17.76 18.80 4.65
CA TYR A 431 18.44 17.52 4.46
C TYR A 431 19.74 17.70 3.67
N ASP A 432 20.75 16.87 3.96
CA ASP A 432 21.65 16.45 2.90
C ASP A 432 20.85 15.46 2.03
N MET A 433 20.74 15.72 0.72
CA MET A 433 19.96 14.86 -0.17
C MET A 433 20.46 13.41 -0.16
N ARG A 434 21.73 13.18 0.18
CA ARG A 434 22.29 11.83 0.38
C ARG A 434 21.67 11.07 1.55
N ASP A 435 21.16 11.76 2.57
CA ASP A 435 20.45 11.14 3.70
C ASP A 435 19.09 10.59 3.29
N LEU A 436 18.52 11.08 2.19
CA LEU A 436 17.25 10.62 1.62
C LEU A 436 17.44 9.52 0.57
N GLU A 437 18.67 9.30 0.14
CA GLU A 437 19.04 8.39 -0.94
C GLU A 437 19.77 7.15 -0.42
N GLY A 438 19.69 6.07 -1.20
CA GLY A 438 20.44 4.85 -0.92
C GLY A 438 19.85 3.92 0.15
N PRO A 439 20.56 2.82 0.45
CA PRO A 439 20.04 1.72 1.26
C PRO A 439 19.89 2.04 2.75
N PHE A 440 20.47 3.15 3.22
CA PHE A 440 20.46 3.54 4.63
C PHE A 440 19.54 4.71 4.94
N ALA A 441 18.80 5.25 3.96
CA ALA A 441 17.91 6.41 4.15
C ALA A 441 16.90 6.24 5.30
N ASP A 442 16.48 5.00 5.57
CA ASP A 442 15.60 4.67 6.69
C ASP A 442 16.29 4.77 8.07
N SER A 443 17.61 4.84 8.12
CA SER A 443 18.42 4.83 9.34
C SER A 443 18.86 6.23 9.78
N HIS A 444 18.73 7.23 8.92
CA HIS A 444 19.05 8.63 9.25
C HIS A 444 17.95 9.28 10.09
N ASP A 445 18.35 10.06 11.09
CA ASP A 445 17.40 10.71 11.99
C ASP A 445 16.62 11.84 11.32
N GLY A 446 15.30 11.82 11.58
CA GLY A 446 14.38 12.82 11.06
C GLY A 446 14.05 12.67 9.58
N THR A 447 14.41 11.55 8.94
CA THR A 447 13.95 11.23 7.58
C THR A 447 12.54 10.62 7.60
N PRO A 448 11.72 10.85 6.56
CA PRO A 448 10.42 10.19 6.45
C PRO A 448 10.54 8.66 6.37
N GLN A 449 11.61 8.15 5.73
CA GLN A 449 11.90 6.72 5.60
C GLN A 449 12.07 6.06 6.98
N LYS A 450 12.74 6.74 7.93
CA LYS A 450 12.89 6.23 9.30
C LYS A 450 11.56 6.14 10.02
N VAL A 451 10.70 7.17 9.90
CA VAL A 451 9.35 7.16 10.48
C VAL A 451 8.54 5.98 9.94
N VAL A 452 8.55 5.77 8.61
CA VAL A 452 7.84 4.64 7.97
C VAL A 452 8.39 3.30 8.45
N ARG A 453 9.70 3.13 8.54
CA ARG A 453 10.29 1.87 9.04
C ARG A 453 9.85 1.57 10.47
N GLU A 454 10.02 2.53 11.38
CA GLU A 454 9.66 2.34 12.80
C GLU A 454 8.14 2.13 12.97
N PHE A 455 7.32 2.77 12.13
CA PHE A 455 5.88 2.51 12.09
C PHE A 455 5.59 1.05 11.71
N ASN A 456 6.33 0.51 10.73
CA ASN A 456 6.17 -0.88 10.31
C ASN A 456 6.57 -1.87 11.40
N ASP A 457 7.63 -1.57 12.16
CA ASP A 457 8.01 -2.34 13.35
C ASP A 457 6.96 -2.28 14.45
N LEU A 458 6.40 -1.09 14.71
CA LEU A 458 5.30 -0.89 15.64
C LEU A 458 4.06 -1.72 15.25
N VAL A 459 3.64 -1.69 13.98
CA VAL A 459 2.50 -2.47 13.49
C VAL A 459 2.77 -3.97 13.58
N ARG A 460 3.99 -4.42 13.26
CA ARG A 460 4.38 -5.84 13.47
C ARG A 460 4.23 -6.23 14.94
N ALA A 461 4.75 -5.43 15.86
CA ALA A 461 4.64 -5.70 17.29
C ALA A 461 3.18 -5.70 17.77
N TYR A 462 2.36 -4.77 17.26
CA TYR A 462 0.93 -4.70 17.57
C TYR A 462 0.17 -5.97 17.14
N ASN A 463 0.47 -6.49 15.95
CA ASN A 463 -0.16 -7.71 15.43
C ASN A 463 0.17 -8.96 16.25
N PHE A 464 1.18 -8.92 17.13
CA PHE A 464 1.51 -10.00 18.05
C PHE A 464 0.90 -9.83 19.45
N LEU A 465 0.06 -8.82 19.68
CA LEU A 465 -0.58 -8.61 20.99
C LEU A 465 -1.71 -9.61 21.28
N PHE A 466 -2.39 -10.09 20.23
CA PHE A 466 -3.59 -10.93 20.34
C PHE A 466 -3.41 -12.27 19.62
#